data_AF-A0A5N6PDV4-F1
#
_entry.id   AF-A0A5N6PDV4-F1
#
_cell.length_a   1.000
_cell.length_b   1.000
_cell.length_c   1.000
_cell.angle_alpha   90.00
_cell.angle_beta   90.00
_cell.angle_gamma   90.00
#
_symmetry.space_group_name_H-M   'P 1'
#
loop_
_entity.id
_entity.type
_entity.pdbx_description
1 polymer ?
#
loop_
_entity_poly.entity_id
_entity_poly.type
_entity_poly.pdbx_seq_one_letter_code
_entity_poly.pdbx_strand_id
1 'polypeptide(L)'
;MEGGVNLRNWADLLPDALGLIFSNLSLQETLTIVPRVCKSWNQAVSGPYCWQQINILDWSYRSNPDHIDHMLRLLVTRSGGALREVTVSGIMNDLTFSFLADHLDDGLWDDEEEEDEDRVGGRLELRFYEGFGENYGNGWV
;
A
#
# COMPACT_ATOMS: atom_id res chain seq x y z
N MET A 1 8.72 -23.21 41.04
CA MET A 1 9.55 -22.26 40.29
C MET A 1 8.87 -22.11 38.94
N GLU A 2 7.85 -21.27 38.87
CA GLU A 2 7.13 -21.01 37.62
C GLU A 2 8.05 -20.13 36.78
N GLY A 3 8.70 -20.75 35.78
CA GLY A 3 9.38 -20.02 34.73
C GLY A 3 8.32 -19.30 33.92
N GLY A 4 7.93 -18.10 34.38
CA GLY A 4 7.00 -17.23 33.68
C GLY A 4 7.53 -17.04 32.27
N VAL A 5 6.83 -17.62 31.30
CA VAL A 5 7.07 -17.34 29.89
C VAL A 5 7.00 -15.83 29.73
N ASN A 6 8.15 -15.21 29.45
CA ASN A 6 8.23 -13.78 29.18
C ASN A 6 7.64 -13.60 27.77
N LEU A 7 6.31 -13.64 27.69
CA LEU A 7 5.58 -13.43 26.46
C LEU A 7 5.86 -12.00 26.03
N ARG A 8 6.71 -11.85 25.02
CA ARG A 8 7.04 -10.56 24.42
C ARG A 8 5.73 -9.88 24.04
N ASN A 9 5.51 -8.69 24.56
CA ASN A 9 4.30 -7.94 24.28
C ASN A 9 4.33 -7.49 22.81
N TRP A 10 3.28 -7.82 22.05
CA TRP A 10 3.13 -7.38 20.65
C TRP A 10 3.12 -5.85 20.52
N ALA A 11 2.79 -5.12 21.60
CA ALA A 11 2.86 -3.66 21.62
C ALA A 11 4.29 -3.10 21.59
N ASP A 12 5.29 -3.91 21.97
CA ASP A 12 6.70 -3.51 22.05
C ASP A 12 7.49 -3.88 20.78
N LEU A 13 6.81 -4.39 19.75
CA LEU A 13 7.41 -4.64 18.46
C LEU A 13 7.80 -3.33 17.76
N LEU A 14 8.87 -3.40 16.97
CA LEU A 14 9.28 -2.27 16.14
C LEU A 14 8.17 -1.93 15.11
N PRO A 15 8.00 -0.64 14.75
CA PRO A 15 6.94 -0.21 13.84
C PRO A 15 6.97 -0.88 12.45
N ASP A 16 8.15 -1.24 11.97
CA ASP A 16 8.36 -1.96 10.71
C ASP A 16 7.82 -3.40 10.78
N ALA A 17 8.13 -4.13 11.85
CA ALA A 17 7.60 -5.46 12.10
C ALA A 17 6.08 -5.44 12.25
N LEU A 18 5.52 -4.44 12.93
CA LEU A 18 4.07 -4.23 13.00
C LEU A 18 3.47 -3.94 11.62
N GLY A 19 4.12 -3.10 10.80
CA GLY A 19 3.69 -2.83 9.44
C GLY A 19 3.61 -4.10 8.58
N LEU A 20 4.60 -4.98 8.67
CA LEU A 20 4.61 -6.28 7.98
C LEU A 20 3.53 -7.25 8.48
N ILE A 21 3.14 -7.17 9.76
CA ILE A 21 2.02 -7.97 10.26
C ILE A 21 0.71 -7.41 9.70
N PHE A 22 0.52 -6.09 9.75
CA PHE A 22 -0.70 -5.43 9.31
C PHE A 22 -0.92 -5.49 7.79
N SER A 23 0.13 -5.71 7.00
CA SER A 23 -0.03 -5.96 5.56
C SER A 23 -0.78 -7.26 5.22
N ASN A 24 -0.96 -8.15 6.20
CA ASN A 24 -1.78 -9.36 6.06
C ASN A 24 -3.26 -9.13 6.43
N LEU A 25 -3.62 -7.92 6.86
CA LEU A 25 -4.99 -7.55 7.20
C LEU A 25 -5.65 -6.79 6.05
N SER A 26 -6.98 -6.82 6.00
CA SER A 26 -7.70 -6.00 5.04
C SER A 26 -7.51 -4.51 5.33
N LEU A 27 -7.68 -3.66 4.31
CA LEU A 27 -7.65 -2.21 4.46
C LEU A 27 -8.58 -1.73 5.59
N GLN A 28 -9.77 -2.32 5.68
CA GLN A 28 -10.76 -1.98 6.70
C GLN A 28 -10.26 -2.32 8.10
N GLU A 29 -9.69 -3.50 8.31
CA GLU A 29 -9.14 -3.90 9.61
C GLU A 29 -7.97 -3.00 10.03
N THR A 30 -7.05 -2.72 9.10
CA THR A 30 -5.89 -1.85 9.34
C THR A 30 -6.31 -0.43 9.69
N LEU A 31 -7.35 0.12 9.06
CA LEU A 31 -7.81 1.49 9.33
C LEU A 31 -8.75 1.61 10.55
N THR A 32 -9.50 0.55 10.90
CA THR A 32 -10.57 0.66 11.91
C THR A 32 -10.36 -0.16 13.16
N ILE A 33 -9.71 -1.33 13.06
CA ILE A 33 -9.53 -2.27 14.16
C ILE A 33 -8.15 -2.11 14.79
N VAL A 34 -7.09 -2.16 13.99
CA VAL A 34 -5.69 -2.07 14.47
C VAL A 34 -5.43 -0.82 15.32
N PRO A 35 -5.89 0.39 14.95
CA PRO A 35 -5.63 1.60 15.74
C PRO A 35 -6.37 1.63 17.08
N ARG A 36 -7.31 0.70 17.31
CA ARG A 36 -8.08 0.56 18.56
C ARG A 36 -7.49 -0.46 19.53
N VAL A 37 -6.53 -1.27 19.10
CA VAL A 37 -5.90 -2.31 19.96
C VAL A 37 -5.09 -1.68 21.08
N CYS A 38 -4.13 -0.81 20.74
CA CYS A 38 -3.34 -0.04 21.70
C CYS A 38 -2.72 1.19 21.04
N LYS A 39 -2.08 2.05 21.85
CA LYS A 39 -1.46 3.30 21.37
C LYS A 39 -0.31 3.04 20.39
N SER A 40 0.54 2.05 20.62
CA SER A 40 1.68 1.78 19.73
C SER A 40 1.23 1.24 18.37
N TRP A 41 0.17 0.43 18.33
CA TRP A 41 -0.43 -0.04 17.08
C TRP A 41 -1.06 1.09 16.28
N ASN A 42 -1.75 2.02 16.96
CA ASN A 42 -2.26 3.24 16.32
C ASN A 42 -1.13 4.09 15.70
N GLN A 43 -0.03 4.25 16.43
CA GLN A 43 1.15 4.96 15.95
C GLN A 43 1.78 4.25 14.75
N ALA A 44 1.89 2.92 14.78
CA ALA A 44 2.41 2.12 13.67
C ALA A 44 1.56 2.26 12.41
N VAL A 45 0.23 2.18 12.52
CA VAL A 45 -0.68 2.45 11.38
C VAL A 45 -0.58 3.91 10.91
N SER A 46 -0.25 4.85 11.78
CA SER A 46 -0.04 6.26 11.41
C SER A 46 1.32 6.54 10.79
N GLY A 47 2.25 5.58 10.88
CA GLY A 47 3.60 5.69 10.34
C GLY A 47 3.75 5.15 8.92
N PRO A 48 4.92 5.40 8.31
CA PRO A 48 5.18 5.09 6.91
C PRO A 48 5.25 3.58 6.63
N TYR A 49 5.75 2.79 7.59
CA TYR A 49 6.02 1.36 7.41
C TYR A 49 4.78 0.51 7.15
N CYS A 50 3.61 0.94 7.62
CA CYS A 50 2.35 0.26 7.37
C CYS A 50 1.84 0.43 5.93
N TRP A 51 2.37 1.40 5.18
CA TRP A 51 1.87 1.81 3.87
C TRP A 51 2.95 1.77 2.78
N GLN A 52 3.99 0.96 2.97
CA GLN A 52 5.00 0.72 1.93
C GLN A 52 4.42 -0.10 0.76
N GLN A 53 3.48 -1.00 1.06
CA GLN A 53 2.76 -1.80 0.08
C GLN A 53 1.26 -1.61 0.31
N ILE A 54 0.60 -0.94 -0.63
CA ILE A 54 -0.83 -0.64 -0.54
C ILE A 54 -1.57 -1.59 -1.48
N ASN A 55 -2.28 -2.57 -0.94
CA ASN A 55 -3.19 -3.41 -1.72
C ASN A 55 -4.64 -3.10 -1.32
N ILE A 56 -5.35 -2.43 -2.22
CA ILE A 56 -6.76 -2.09 -2.04
C ILE A 56 -7.63 -2.70 -3.13
N LEU A 57 -7.15 -3.75 -3.81
CA LEU A 57 -7.80 -4.32 -4.99
C LEU A 57 -9.24 -4.79 -4.69
N ASP A 58 -9.45 -5.67 -3.70
CA ASP A 58 -10.81 -6.14 -3.34
C ASP A 58 -11.72 -4.99 -2.86
N TRP A 59 -11.17 -4.03 -2.12
CA TRP A 59 -11.92 -2.86 -1.67
C TRP A 59 -12.33 -1.96 -2.84
N SER A 60 -11.43 -1.76 -3.81
CA SER A 60 -11.66 -0.91 -4.99
C SER A 60 -12.76 -1.46 -5.89
N TYR A 61 -12.86 -2.78 -6.07
CA TYR A 61 -13.94 -3.39 -6.85
C TYR A 61 -15.36 -3.12 -6.29
N ARG A 62 -15.47 -2.83 -4.99
CA ARG A 62 -16.74 -2.60 -4.30
C ARG A 62 -16.99 -1.12 -4.02
N SER A 63 -16.08 -0.25 -4.46
CA SER A 63 -16.06 1.17 -4.08
C SER A 63 -16.33 2.07 -5.28
N ASN A 64 -16.84 3.27 -4.99
CA ASN A 64 -16.99 4.32 -5.99
C ASN A 64 -15.59 4.85 -6.39
N PRO A 65 -15.28 5.05 -7.69
CA PRO A 65 -14.04 5.67 -8.16
C PRO A 65 -13.59 6.92 -7.40
N ASP A 66 -14.50 7.83 -7.06
CA ASP A 66 -14.16 9.06 -6.32
C ASP A 66 -13.63 8.77 -4.91
N HIS A 67 -14.17 7.73 -4.26
CA HIS A 67 -13.69 7.29 -2.95
C HIS A 67 -12.32 6.60 -3.06
N ILE A 68 -12.06 5.90 -4.17
CA ILE A 68 -10.79 5.24 -4.42
C ILE A 68 -9.68 6.28 -4.53
N ASP A 69 -9.88 7.32 -5.33
CA ASP A 69 -8.93 8.43 -5.48
C ASP A 69 -8.60 9.10 -4.15
N HIS A 70 -9.63 9.42 -3.34
CA HIS A 70 -9.41 10.06 -2.04
C HIS A 70 -8.66 9.15 -1.07
N MET A 71 -9.05 7.87 -1.00
CA MET A 71 -8.41 6.90 -0.14
C MET A 71 -6.94 6.68 -0.53
N LEU A 72 -6.69 6.52 -1.83
CA LEU A 72 -5.36 6.28 -2.35
C LEU A 72 -4.43 7.48 -2.08
N ARG A 73 -4.90 8.72 -2.29
CA ARG A 73 -4.15 9.94 -1.91
C ARG A 73 -3.81 9.96 -0.41
N LEU A 74 -4.76 9.58 0.44
CA LEU A 74 -4.55 9.53 1.89
C LEU A 74 -3.47 8.51 2.26
N LEU A 75 -3.55 7.29 1.74
CA LEU A 75 -2.61 6.21 2.07
C LEU A 75 -1.21 6.48 1.54
N VAL A 76 -1.11 6.99 0.30
CA VAL A 76 0.17 7.40 -0.30
C VAL A 76 0.81 8.53 0.49
N THR A 77 0.05 9.55 0.89
CA THR A 77 0.58 10.63 1.76
C THR A 77 1.09 10.07 3.09
N ARG A 78 0.36 9.10 3.66
CA ARG A 78 0.71 8.45 4.93
C ARG A 78 1.94 7.56 4.84
N SER A 79 2.28 7.07 3.64
CA SER A 79 3.53 6.33 3.39
C SER A 79 4.77 7.22 3.58
N GLY A 80 4.63 8.55 3.55
CA GLY A 80 5.72 9.49 3.81
C GLY A 80 6.93 9.31 2.90
N GLY A 81 6.72 8.92 1.64
CA GLY A 81 7.78 8.65 0.67
C GLY A 81 8.41 7.26 0.78
N ALA A 82 7.93 6.40 1.68
CA ALA A 82 8.36 5.01 1.77
C ALA A 82 7.52 4.04 0.91
N LEU A 83 6.71 4.58 0.00
CA LEU A 83 5.86 3.78 -0.88
C LEU A 83 6.73 2.97 -1.84
N ARG A 84 6.37 1.70 -2.04
CA ARG A 84 7.09 0.76 -2.92
C ARG A 84 6.16 0.11 -3.92
N GLU A 85 4.92 -0.17 -3.53
CA GLU A 85 3.95 -0.88 -4.36
C GLU A 85 2.53 -0.40 -4.07
N VAL A 86 1.74 -0.25 -5.14
CA VAL A 86 0.30 0.03 -5.06
C VAL A 86 -0.45 -0.91 -6.01
N THR A 87 -1.43 -1.62 -5.48
CA THR A 87 -2.32 -2.50 -6.23
C THR A 87 -3.77 -2.08 -6.03
N VAL A 88 -4.42 -1.69 -7.11
CA VAL A 88 -5.74 -1.04 -7.13
C VAL A 88 -6.41 -1.25 -8.48
N SER A 89 -7.74 -1.30 -8.51
CA SER A 89 -8.57 -1.33 -9.72
C SER A 89 -9.41 -0.06 -9.83
N GLY A 90 -9.81 0.30 -11.04
CA GLY A 90 -10.78 1.38 -11.26
C GLY A 90 -10.22 2.79 -11.12
N ILE A 91 -8.90 3.00 -11.23
CA ILE A 91 -8.35 4.35 -11.42
C ILE A 91 -8.75 4.83 -12.81
N MET A 92 -9.48 5.96 -12.88
CA MET A 92 -9.96 6.53 -14.15
C MET A 92 -9.34 7.89 -14.48
N ASN A 93 -8.42 8.41 -13.65
CA ASN A 93 -7.95 9.78 -13.74
C ASN A 93 -6.42 9.87 -13.90
N ASP A 94 -5.97 10.50 -14.99
CA ASP A 94 -4.55 10.78 -15.27
C ASP A 94 -3.86 11.53 -14.13
N LEU A 95 -4.58 12.41 -13.41
CA LEU A 95 -4.03 13.14 -12.26
C LEU A 95 -3.69 12.23 -11.09
N THR A 96 -4.40 11.11 -10.91
CA THR A 96 -4.10 10.12 -9.87
C THR A 96 -2.87 9.31 -10.26
N PHE A 97 -2.70 9.00 -11.55
CA PHE A 97 -1.49 8.35 -12.06
C PHE A 97 -0.26 9.23 -11.92
N SER A 98 -0.33 10.51 -12.31
CA SER A 98 0.79 11.44 -12.12
C SER A 98 1.15 11.57 -10.64
N PHE A 99 0.15 11.72 -9.77
CA PHE A 99 0.38 11.75 -8.33
C PHE A 99 1.09 10.49 -7.81
N LEU A 100 0.69 9.30 -8.28
CA LEU A 100 1.36 8.05 -7.91
C LEU A 100 2.79 7.99 -8.44
N ALA A 101 3.02 8.40 -9.68
CA ALA A 101 4.34 8.42 -10.29
C ALA A 101 5.30 9.31 -9.48
N ASP A 102 4.88 10.51 -9.10
CA ASP A 102 5.68 11.45 -8.30
C ASP A 102 6.05 10.91 -6.90
N HIS A 103 5.28 9.95 -6.37
CA HIS A 103 5.53 9.35 -5.05
C HIS A 103 6.23 7.98 -5.11
N LEU A 104 6.34 7.40 -6.31
CA LEU A 104 7.06 6.16 -6.59
C LEU A 104 8.42 6.42 -7.22
N ASP A 105 8.60 7.58 -7.88
CA ASP A 105 9.88 8.04 -8.38
C ASP A 105 10.75 8.49 -7.21
N ASP A 106 11.72 7.65 -6.85
CA ASP A 106 12.63 7.79 -5.73
C ASP A 106 13.73 8.85 -5.96
N GLY A 107 13.54 9.76 -6.93
CA GLY A 107 14.37 10.95 -7.13
C GLY A 107 15.85 10.66 -7.38
N LEU A 108 16.20 9.42 -7.76
CA LEU A 108 17.58 8.99 -7.97
C LEU A 108 18.17 9.37 -9.35
N TRP A 109 17.57 10.36 -10.01
CA TRP A 109 18.15 11.01 -11.17
C TRP A 109 18.62 12.42 -10.80
N ASP A 110 19.47 12.51 -9.79
CA ASP A 110 20.39 13.66 -9.71
C ASP A 110 21.51 13.39 -10.73
N ASP A 111 21.44 14.12 -11.83
CA ASP A 111 22.49 14.41 -12.83
C ASP A 111 23.86 13.73 -12.61
N GLU A 112 24.05 12.52 -13.12
CA GLU A 112 25.36 12.11 -13.65
C GLU A 112 25.18 11.63 -15.09
N GLU A 113 25.46 12.54 -16.03
CA GLU A 113 25.86 12.18 -17.38
C GLU A 113 27.12 11.31 -17.29
N GLU A 114 26.96 9.99 -17.21
CA GLU A 114 28.03 9.07 -17.62
C GLU A 114 27.51 8.10 -18.67
N GLU A 115 28.06 8.26 -19.87
CA GLU A 115 27.99 7.34 -20.99
C GLU A 115 28.52 5.97 -20.56
N ASP A 116 27.66 5.02 -20.20
CA ASP A 116 28.02 3.61 -20.21
C ASP A 116 26.79 2.76 -20.58
N GLU A 117 26.79 2.29 -21.83
CA GLU A 117 26.04 1.12 -22.28
C GLU A 117 26.38 -0.05 -21.34
N ASP A 118 25.40 -0.50 -20.52
CA ASP A 118 25.26 -1.86 -19.96
C ASP A 118 24.67 -1.93 -18.53
N ARG A 119 23.97 -0.89 -18.03
CA ARG A 119 23.15 -1.06 -16.82
C ARG A 119 21.78 -1.63 -17.16
N VAL A 120 21.56 -2.90 -16.80
CA VAL A 120 20.23 -3.50 -16.66
C VAL A 120 19.49 -2.75 -15.55
N GLY A 121 18.90 -1.61 -15.92
CA GLY A 121 17.97 -0.86 -15.08
C GLY A 121 16.74 -1.72 -14.84
N GLY A 122 16.50 -2.06 -13.56
CA GLY A 122 15.32 -2.78 -13.13
C GLY A 122 14.07 -1.94 -13.37
N ARG A 123 13.55 -2.00 -14.59
CA ARG A 123 12.24 -1.47 -14.97
C ARG A 123 11.20 -2.22 -14.14
N LEU A 124 10.59 -1.54 -13.17
CA LEU A 124 9.40 -2.08 -12.51
C LEU A 124 8.22 -1.99 -13.46
N GLU A 125 7.62 -3.14 -13.74
CA GLU A 125 6.50 -3.31 -14.65
C GLU A 125 5.20 -2.94 -13.91
N LEU A 126 4.58 -1.82 -14.28
CA LEU A 126 3.21 -1.52 -13.88
C LEU A 126 2.31 -2.63 -14.45
N ARG A 127 1.88 -3.57 -13.61
CA ARG A 127 0.92 -4.59 -14.01
C ARG A 127 -0.49 -4.02 -13.96
N PHE A 128 -0.94 -3.52 -15.10
CA PHE A 128 -2.33 -3.15 -15.29
C PHE A 128 -3.17 -4.44 -15.41
N TYR A 129 -4.06 -4.68 -14.44
CA TYR A 129 -5.15 -5.62 -14.65
C TYR A 129 -6.23 -4.91 -15.48
N GLU A 130 -6.13 -5.00 -16.81
CA GLU A 130 -7.28 -4.71 -17.66
C GLU A 130 -8.35 -5.79 -17.42
N GLY A 131 -9.30 -5.49 -16.55
CA GLY A 131 -10.57 -6.19 -16.52
C GLY A 131 -11.32 -5.83 -17.81
N PHE A 132 -11.12 -6.63 -18.87
CA PHE A 132 -12.00 -6.61 -20.03
C PHE A 132 -13.44 -6.78 -19.53
N GLY A 133 -14.23 -5.72 -19.69
CA GLY A 133 -15.66 -5.78 -19.51
C GLY A 133 -16.25 -6.71 -20.56
N GLU A 134 -16.64 -7.91 -20.17
CA GLU A 134 -17.55 -8.74 -20.95
C GLU A 134 -18.82 -9.01 -20.13
N ASN A 135 -19.81 -8.18 -20.45
CA ASN A 135 -21.21 -8.51 -20.68
C ASN A 135 -22.00 -9.30 -19.61
N TYR A 136 -23.09 -8.67 -19.17
CA TYR A 136 -24.17 -9.28 -18.43
C TYR A 136 -24.66 -10.57 -19.11
N GLY A 137 -24.54 -11.70 -18.40
CA GLY A 137 -24.99 -13.02 -18.83
C GLY A 137 -25.53 -13.82 -17.65
N ASN A 138 -26.75 -13.49 -17.23
CA ASN A 138 -27.76 -14.35 -16.60
C ASN A 138 -27.39 -15.83 -16.30
N GLY A 139 -27.40 -16.20 -15.01
CA GLY A 139 -27.63 -17.58 -14.60
C GLY A 139 -26.98 -18.00 -13.29
N TRP A 140 -27.62 -17.68 -12.15
CA TRP A 140 -27.43 -18.44 -10.92
C TRP A 140 -28.76 -19.13 -10.58
N VAL A 141 -28.80 -20.45 -10.80
CA VAL A 141 -29.72 -21.40 -10.15
C VAL A 141 -29.08 -21.80 -8.83
#